data_AF-A0A2V1MXK5-F1
#
_entry.id   AF-A0A2V1MXK5-F1
#
_cell.length_a   1.000
_cell.length_b   1.000
_cell.length_c   1.000
_cell.angle_alpha   90.00
_cell.angle_beta   90.00
_cell.angle_gamma   90.00
#
_symmetry.space_group_name_H-M   'P 1'
#
loop_
_entity.id
_entity.type
_entity.pdbx_description
1 polymer ?
#
loop_
_entity_poly.entity_id
_entity_poly.type
_entity_poly.pdbx_seq_one_letter_code
_entity_poly.pdbx_strand_id
1 'polypeptide(L)'
;MKKKENVLRTKPKRLKIVIFSILLILGSFTLYGFLIGDAQDSTVTIRQIDEDGTLIKTPTTLVGRFLQKFSFDTTISGYSPVTHQELTMRYPRMNKKMTKVYRPKMTYQDIQKRLSDSKFLGSYYDVLSSQPVNGVQFDDTDTKYNRMRIITSNDGKTWNKLNINYPNVPVRDDTLLWTGKKLFIYTTYGMFSTSNYKDWKGNVYRNEKLWDSFKSVWAPNVIDSASGKNYLVVTGNAKKQRTRKTYIAPINKSTGKISAVPTRLTIENGPTNVQSSYVSLVGQTYYLVLLTTKGHVELFKSNDLMGSFQKDDEIKLTSKKWTYRSPQLLSVNGQKRLYYTLIRQRDGASLGMRYRVINNHQIGQQKKVSNNFLTQNFNLRTNNEAKGMSHID
;
A
#
# COMPACT_ATOMS: atom_id res chain seq x y z
N MET A 1 -96.07 19.83 3.22
CA MET A 1 -94.80 19.06 3.19
C MET A 1 -93.89 19.55 4.31
N LYS A 2 -93.61 18.71 5.32
CA LYS A 2 -92.69 19.02 6.44
C LYS A 2 -91.25 18.87 5.98
N LYS A 3 -90.48 19.96 5.91
CA LYS A 3 -89.01 19.90 5.79
C LYS A 3 -88.42 20.06 7.20
N LYS A 4 -87.89 18.97 7.77
CA LYS A 4 -87.10 19.02 9.01
C LYS A 4 -85.72 19.59 8.67
N GLU A 5 -85.48 20.85 9.00
CA GLU A 5 -84.10 21.37 9.09
C GLU A 5 -83.51 20.94 10.44
N ASN A 6 -82.73 19.86 10.40
CA ASN A 6 -81.80 19.55 11.48
C ASN A 6 -80.63 20.52 11.40
N VAL A 7 -80.75 21.66 12.07
CA VAL A 7 -79.63 22.55 12.34
C VAL A 7 -78.71 21.84 13.32
N LEU A 8 -77.67 21.21 12.78
CA LEU A 8 -76.48 20.78 13.52
C LEU A 8 -75.81 22.02 14.12
N ARG A 9 -76.30 22.49 15.26
CA ARG A 9 -75.65 23.48 16.11
C ARG A 9 -74.46 22.80 16.77
N THR A 10 -73.39 22.58 16.02
CA THR A 10 -72.10 22.17 16.58
C THR A 10 -71.62 23.30 17.50
N LYS A 11 -71.67 23.05 18.81
CA LYS A 11 -71.27 24.02 19.84
C LYS A 11 -69.84 24.49 19.55
N PRO A 12 -69.56 25.79 19.31
CA PRO A 12 -68.23 26.29 18.95
C PRO A 12 -67.17 25.97 20.02
N LYS A 13 -67.60 25.72 21.26
CA LYS A 13 -66.73 25.26 22.36
C LYS A 13 -66.17 23.84 22.13
N ARG A 14 -66.95 22.91 21.56
CA ARG A 14 -66.48 21.53 21.29
C ARG A 14 -65.49 21.49 20.13
N LEU A 15 -65.72 22.31 19.09
CA LEU A 15 -64.81 22.41 17.95
C LEU A 15 -63.45 23.01 18.36
N LYS A 16 -63.44 24.04 19.21
CA LYS A 16 -62.19 24.62 19.77
C LYS A 16 -61.40 23.61 20.60
N ILE A 17 -62.07 22.77 21.39
CA ILE A 17 -61.43 21.70 22.17
C ILE A 17 -60.80 20.66 21.23
N VAL A 18 -61.51 20.23 20.18
CA VAL A 18 -60.98 19.25 19.21
C VAL A 18 -59.77 19.80 18.46
N ILE A 19 -59.81 21.06 18.00
CA ILE A 19 -58.68 21.72 17.33
C ILE A 19 -57.47 21.84 18.27
N PHE A 20 -57.70 22.25 19.52
CA PHE A 20 -56.64 22.35 20.52
C PHE A 20 -56.00 20.99 20.82
N SER A 21 -56.79 19.93 20.95
CA SER A 21 -56.29 18.56 21.14
C SER A 21 -55.47 18.08 19.93
N ILE A 22 -55.90 18.37 18.70
CA ILE A 22 -55.16 18.04 17.48
C ILE A 22 -53.81 18.78 17.44
N LEU A 23 -53.79 20.07 17.78
CA LEU A 23 -52.54 20.85 17.86
C LEU A 23 -51.59 20.36 18.95
N LEU A 24 -52.12 19.94 20.10
CA LEU A 24 -51.32 19.33 21.17
C LEU A 24 -50.71 17.99 20.73
N ILE A 25 -51.45 17.16 20.02
CA ILE A 25 -50.96 15.89 19.49
C ILE A 25 -49.88 16.14 18.42
N LEU A 26 -50.11 17.08 17.49
CA LEU A 26 -49.11 17.49 16.49
C LEU A 26 -47.85 18.09 17.13
N GLY A 27 -48.01 18.93 18.16
CA GLY A 27 -46.90 19.49 18.94
C GLY A 27 -46.13 18.41 19.69
N SER A 28 -46.84 17.45 20.29
CA SER A 28 -46.21 16.32 20.99
C SER A 28 -45.49 15.38 20.03
N PHE A 29 -46.05 15.12 18.84
CA PHE A 29 -45.43 14.28 17.81
C PHE A 29 -44.19 14.94 17.19
N THR A 30 -44.23 16.24 16.94
CA THR A 30 -43.06 17.01 16.47
C THR A 30 -41.97 17.09 17.53
N LEU A 31 -42.33 17.33 18.80
CA LEU A 31 -41.39 17.30 19.92
C LEU A 31 -40.78 15.90 20.12
N TYR A 32 -41.59 14.84 20.05
CA TYR A 32 -41.13 13.45 20.14
C TYR A 32 -40.18 13.09 18.99
N GLY A 33 -40.51 13.47 17.75
CA GLY A 33 -39.63 13.27 16.59
C GLY A 33 -38.33 14.08 16.64
N PHE A 34 -38.35 15.24 17.29
CA PHE A 34 -37.15 16.03 17.59
C PHE A 34 -36.29 15.34 18.65
N LEU A 35 -36.87 14.93 19.78
CA LEU A 35 -36.18 14.27 20.91
C LEU A 35 -35.58 12.91 20.53
N ILE A 36 -36.28 12.10 19.72
CA ILE A 36 -35.71 10.84 19.20
C ILE A 36 -34.60 11.11 18.18
N GLY A 37 -34.76 12.15 17.36
CA GLY A 37 -33.71 12.59 16.43
C GLY A 37 -32.42 13.00 17.14
N ASP A 38 -32.53 13.63 18.31
CA ASP A 38 -31.40 14.03 19.15
C ASP A 38 -30.72 12.84 19.87
N ALA A 39 -31.45 11.73 20.07
CA ALA A 39 -30.94 10.52 20.71
C ALA A 39 -30.21 9.56 19.75
N GLN A 40 -30.26 9.78 18.43
CA GLN A 40 -29.58 8.92 17.47
C GLN A 40 -28.09 9.27 17.36
N ASP A 41 -27.25 8.24 17.46
CA ASP A 41 -25.83 8.35 17.13
C ASP A 41 -25.68 8.58 15.62
N SER A 42 -24.86 9.54 15.26
CA SER A 42 -24.43 9.78 13.90
C SER A 42 -22.92 9.64 13.77
N THR A 43 -22.49 9.32 12.56
CA THR A 43 -21.07 9.10 12.26
C THR A 43 -20.55 10.17 11.32
N VAL A 44 -19.32 10.61 11.58
CA VAL A 44 -18.54 11.45 10.68
C VAL A 44 -17.31 10.67 10.27
N THR A 45 -17.25 10.26 9.01
CA THR A 45 -16.06 9.61 8.43
C THR A 45 -15.22 10.64 7.71
N ILE A 46 -14.00 10.87 8.19
CA ILE A 46 -13.05 11.83 7.64
C ILE A 46 -12.01 11.07 6.82
N ARG A 47 -11.93 11.42 5.52
CA ARG A 47 -10.90 10.95 4.59
C ARG A 47 -9.83 12.03 4.47
N GLN A 48 -8.57 11.65 4.58
CA GLN A 48 -7.44 12.55 4.33
C GLN A 48 -6.71 12.07 3.09
N ILE A 49 -6.75 12.89 2.04
CA ILE A 49 -6.21 12.60 0.71
C ILE A 49 -5.14 13.62 0.34
N ASP A 50 -4.21 13.22 -0.53
CA ASP A 50 -3.32 14.17 -1.18
C ASP A 50 -4.03 14.92 -2.33
N GLU A 51 -3.31 15.81 -3.00
CA GLU A 51 -3.86 16.62 -4.11
C GLU A 51 -4.32 15.77 -5.30
N ASP A 52 -3.80 14.55 -5.45
CA ASP A 52 -4.16 13.62 -6.52
C ASP A 52 -5.31 12.68 -6.11
N GLY A 53 -5.88 12.89 -4.91
CA GLY A 53 -7.02 12.11 -4.40
C GLY A 53 -6.63 10.80 -3.72
N THR A 54 -5.35 10.51 -3.55
CA THR A 54 -4.86 9.30 -2.89
C THR A 54 -5.00 9.43 -1.38
N LEU A 55 -5.63 8.44 -0.75
CA LEU A 55 -5.69 8.36 0.71
C LEU A 55 -4.28 8.34 1.29
N ILE A 56 -4.00 9.19 2.28
CA ILE A 56 -2.70 9.28 2.96
C ILE A 56 -2.64 8.30 4.14
N LYS A 57 -3.73 8.19 4.90
CA LYS A 57 -3.92 7.25 6.02
C LYS A 57 -5.35 6.69 6.05
N THR A 58 -5.56 5.63 6.84
CA THR A 58 -6.88 5.00 7.02
C THR A 58 -7.91 6.05 7.46
N PRO A 59 -9.11 6.09 6.86
CA PRO A 59 -10.16 7.02 7.27
C PRO A 59 -10.47 6.93 8.77
N THR A 60 -10.77 8.07 9.39
CA THR A 60 -11.17 8.13 10.79
C THR A 60 -12.69 8.24 10.87
N THR A 61 -13.34 7.32 11.57
CA THR A 61 -14.77 7.39 11.86
C THR A 61 -14.94 7.85 13.29
N LEU A 62 -15.62 8.98 13.45
CA LEU A 62 -16.04 9.53 14.74
C LEU A 62 -17.54 9.23 14.93
N VAL A 63 -17.94 8.89 16.14
CA VAL A 63 -19.33 8.56 16.49
C VAL A 63 -19.75 9.49 17.63
N GLY A 64 -20.93 10.10 17.50
CA GLY A 64 -21.50 10.93 18.56
C GLY A 64 -22.91 11.37 18.24
N ARG A 65 -23.52 12.09 19.19
CA ARG A 65 -24.93 12.51 19.10
C ARG A 65 -25.09 13.79 18.32
N PHE A 66 -26.26 14.00 17.72
CA PHE A 66 -26.57 15.23 16.98
C PHE A 66 -26.22 16.50 17.77
N LEU A 67 -25.62 17.49 17.09
CA LEU A 67 -25.13 18.77 17.65
C LEU A 67 -24.01 18.68 18.70
N GLN A 68 -23.66 17.49 19.20
CA GLN A 68 -22.50 17.32 20.07
C GLN A 68 -21.24 17.74 19.34
N LYS A 69 -20.32 18.42 20.07
CA LYS A 69 -19.06 18.84 19.47
C LYS A 69 -18.11 17.67 19.29
N PHE A 70 -17.36 17.65 18.19
CA PHE A 70 -16.22 16.76 18.02
C PHE A 70 -14.96 17.55 17.66
N SER A 71 -13.81 16.99 18.00
CA SER A 71 -12.50 17.50 17.58
C SER A 71 -11.80 16.46 16.71
N PHE A 72 -10.98 16.95 15.79
CA PHE A 72 -10.23 16.10 14.89
C PHE A 72 -8.87 16.72 14.61
N ASP A 73 -7.79 15.99 14.91
CA ASP A 73 -6.45 16.41 14.57
C ASP A 73 -6.23 16.28 13.06
N THR A 74 -6.10 17.44 12.40
CA THR A 74 -5.85 17.53 10.96
C THR A 74 -4.36 17.38 10.63
N THR A 75 -3.48 17.31 11.61
CA THR A 75 -2.03 17.24 11.39
C THR A 75 -1.64 15.91 10.75
N ILE A 76 -0.85 16.00 9.68
CA ILE A 76 -0.19 14.85 9.06
C ILE A 76 1.29 15.20 8.87
N SER A 77 2.17 14.37 9.42
CA SER A 77 3.61 14.55 9.26
C SER A 77 4.00 14.57 7.78
N GLY A 78 4.77 15.58 7.36
CA GLY A 78 5.21 15.76 5.97
C GLY A 78 4.19 16.34 5.00
N TYR A 79 2.97 16.67 5.45
CA TYR A 79 1.91 17.25 4.61
C TYR A 79 1.33 18.52 5.26
N SER A 80 0.87 19.44 4.43
CA SER A 80 0.14 20.66 4.83
C SER A 80 -1.28 20.64 4.25
N PRO A 81 -2.31 21.07 5.00
CA PRO A 81 -3.66 21.15 4.46
C PRO A 81 -3.73 22.15 3.30
N VAL A 82 -4.44 21.82 2.22
CA VAL A 82 -4.62 22.72 1.05
C VAL A 82 -5.66 23.79 1.35
N THR A 83 -6.69 23.46 2.13
CA THR A 83 -7.75 24.40 2.51
C THR A 83 -7.98 24.35 4.00
N HIS A 84 -7.96 25.52 4.65
CA HIS A 84 -8.31 25.71 6.06
C HIS A 84 -9.82 25.67 6.32
N GLN A 85 -10.60 24.90 5.56
CA GLN A 85 -12.01 24.73 5.89
C GLN A 85 -12.11 24.23 7.33
N GLU A 86 -12.82 24.91 8.20
CA GLU A 86 -13.14 24.33 9.49
C GLU A 86 -14.01 23.09 9.26
N LEU A 87 -13.63 21.96 9.85
CA LEU A 87 -14.57 20.85 9.92
C LEU A 87 -15.74 21.35 10.76
N THR A 88 -16.97 21.19 10.29
CA THR A 88 -18.15 21.47 11.12
C THR A 88 -17.97 20.73 12.43
N MET A 89 -17.67 21.45 13.52
CA MET A 89 -17.26 20.84 14.79
C MET A 89 -18.42 20.18 15.53
N ARG A 90 -19.56 19.92 14.87
CA ARG A 90 -20.77 19.34 15.45
C ARG A 90 -21.26 18.17 14.61
N TYR A 91 -21.70 17.12 15.28
CA TYR A 91 -22.24 15.94 14.60
C TYR A 91 -23.54 16.27 13.85
N PRO A 92 -23.66 15.86 12.57
CA PRO A 92 -24.86 16.04 11.78
C PRO A 92 -25.98 15.09 12.23
N ARG A 93 -27.21 15.31 11.75
CA ARG A 93 -28.33 14.39 12.01
C ARG A 93 -28.20 13.06 11.28
N MET A 94 -27.51 13.05 10.13
CA MET A 94 -27.28 11.87 9.30
C MET A 94 -25.79 11.63 9.10
N ASN A 95 -25.39 10.37 8.96
CA ASN A 95 -24.02 9.97 8.69
C ASN A 95 -23.40 10.78 7.55
N LYS A 96 -22.21 11.34 7.76
CA LYS A 96 -21.55 12.23 6.81
C LYS A 96 -20.14 11.77 6.52
N LYS A 97 -19.76 11.82 5.23
CA LYS A 97 -18.38 11.66 4.78
C LYS A 97 -17.80 13.04 4.51
N MET A 98 -16.61 13.29 5.04
CA MET A 98 -15.86 14.52 4.85
C MET A 98 -14.50 14.18 4.24
N THR A 99 -13.99 15.05 3.38
CA THR A 99 -12.68 14.87 2.74
C THR A 99 -11.81 16.08 3.02
N LYS A 100 -10.57 15.83 3.43
CA LYS A 100 -9.52 16.83 3.65
C LYS A 100 -8.40 16.59 2.66
N VAL A 101 -8.05 17.63 1.91
CA VAL A 101 -6.99 17.60 0.90
C VAL A 101 -5.72 18.18 1.48
N TYR A 102 -4.60 17.51 1.21
CA TYR A 102 -3.27 17.89 1.69
C TYR A 102 -2.28 17.96 0.53
N ARG A 103 -1.29 18.85 0.66
CA ARG A 103 -0.12 18.91 -0.20
C ARG A 103 1.14 18.45 0.56
N PRO A 104 2.08 17.77 -0.10
CA PRO A 104 3.39 17.50 0.46
C PRO A 104 4.11 18.80 0.87
N LYS A 105 4.82 18.75 1.99
CA LYS A 105 5.71 19.85 2.41
C LYS A 105 7.01 19.90 1.62
N MET A 106 7.45 18.75 1.09
CA MET A 106 8.69 18.66 0.31
C MET A 106 8.51 19.29 -1.07
N THR A 107 9.51 20.05 -1.50
CA THR A 107 9.59 20.55 -2.88
C THR A 107 10.10 19.47 -3.83
N TYR A 108 9.99 19.71 -5.14
CA TYR A 108 10.59 18.84 -6.15
C TYR A 108 12.09 18.61 -5.93
N GLN A 109 12.82 19.68 -5.57
CA GLN A 109 14.26 19.62 -5.32
C GLN A 109 14.57 18.79 -4.07
N ASP A 110 13.79 18.93 -3.00
CA ASP A 110 13.93 18.11 -1.79
C ASP A 110 13.71 16.63 -2.10
N ILE A 111 12.73 16.31 -2.93
CA ILE A 111 12.43 14.93 -3.34
C ILE A 111 13.60 14.37 -4.15
N GLN A 112 14.07 15.10 -5.17
CA GLN A 112 15.23 14.67 -5.96
C GLN A 112 16.47 14.48 -5.09
N LYS A 113 16.76 15.42 -4.18
CA LYS A 113 17.88 15.31 -3.24
C LYS A 113 17.72 14.09 -2.35
N ARG A 114 16.54 13.86 -1.79
CA ARG A 114 16.27 12.70 -0.93
C ARG A 114 16.48 11.38 -1.69
N LEU A 115 16.00 11.26 -2.91
CA LEU A 115 16.22 10.08 -3.75
C LEU A 115 17.71 9.92 -4.10
N SER A 116 18.40 11.00 -4.45
CA SER A 116 19.82 10.99 -4.81
C SER A 116 20.74 10.62 -3.65
N ASP A 117 20.40 11.03 -2.43
CA ASP A 117 21.26 10.82 -1.26
C ASP A 117 20.99 9.48 -0.57
N SER A 118 19.88 8.81 -0.92
CA SER A 118 19.48 7.56 -0.26
C SER A 118 20.25 6.37 -0.81
N LYS A 119 20.95 5.61 0.04
CA LYS A 119 21.65 4.37 -0.38
C LYS A 119 20.71 3.24 -0.80
N PHE A 120 19.51 3.23 -0.24
CA PHE A 120 18.48 2.24 -0.53
C PHE A 120 17.16 2.91 -0.85
N LEU A 121 16.48 2.38 -1.85
CA LEU A 121 15.12 2.72 -2.21
C LEU A 121 14.23 1.50 -2.03
N GLY A 122 12.97 1.75 -1.77
CA GLY A 122 11.98 0.71 -1.78
C GLY A 122 10.59 1.25 -2.03
N SER A 123 9.67 0.34 -2.24
CA SER A 123 8.26 0.64 -2.34
C SER A 123 7.47 -0.38 -1.54
N TYR A 124 6.28 0.01 -1.10
CA TYR A 124 5.37 -0.86 -0.38
C TYR A 124 3.95 -0.36 -0.57
N TYR A 125 2.95 -1.20 -0.35
CA TYR A 125 1.57 -0.72 -0.24
C TYR A 125 1.18 -0.50 1.22
N ASP A 126 0.69 0.71 1.51
CA ASP A 126 0.03 1.04 2.76
C ASP A 126 -1.32 0.31 2.79
N VAL A 127 -1.58 -0.42 3.88
CA VAL A 127 -2.93 -0.95 4.16
C VAL A 127 -3.74 0.18 4.77
N LEU A 128 -4.77 0.62 4.06
CA LEU A 128 -5.62 1.74 4.48
C LEU A 128 -7.05 1.33 4.81
N SER A 129 -7.32 0.02 4.87
CA SER A 129 -8.61 -0.56 5.25
C SER A 129 -8.80 -0.62 6.76
N SER A 130 -7.72 -0.69 7.54
CA SER A 130 -7.78 -0.77 9.01
C SER A 130 -6.70 0.09 9.67
N GLN A 131 -6.99 0.57 10.89
CA GLN A 131 -5.99 1.23 11.73
C GLN A 131 -5.12 0.17 12.41
N PRO A 132 -3.81 0.41 12.57
CA PRO A 132 -2.98 -0.48 13.36
C PRO A 132 -3.34 -0.39 14.85
N VAL A 133 -3.43 -1.53 15.52
CA VAL A 133 -3.67 -1.63 16.97
C VAL A 133 -2.47 -2.34 17.60
N ASN A 134 -1.82 -1.69 18.57
CA ASN A 134 -0.63 -2.23 19.26
C ASN A 134 0.48 -2.71 18.30
N GLY A 135 0.71 -1.97 17.21
CA GLY A 135 1.74 -2.29 16.22
C GLY A 135 1.42 -3.49 15.31
N VAL A 136 0.15 -3.92 15.28
CA VAL A 136 -0.38 -4.98 14.43
C VAL A 136 -1.39 -4.39 13.46
N GLN A 137 -1.40 -4.87 12.21
CA GLN A 137 -2.39 -4.45 11.22
C GLN A 137 -2.97 -5.65 10.47
N PHE A 138 -4.28 -5.58 10.22
CA PHE A 138 -5.02 -6.56 9.43
C PHE A 138 -5.30 -5.97 8.05
N ASP A 139 -4.98 -6.74 7.01
CA ASP A 139 -5.31 -6.39 5.64
C ASP A 139 -6.66 -7.02 5.34
N ASP A 140 -7.70 -6.20 5.24
CA ASP A 140 -8.91 -6.66 4.55
C ASP A 140 -8.50 -6.99 3.11
N THR A 141 -8.81 -8.21 2.67
CA THR A 141 -8.42 -8.70 1.34
C THR A 141 -8.92 -7.82 0.17
N ASP A 142 -9.82 -6.89 0.45
CA ASP A 142 -10.24 -5.84 -0.47
C ASP A 142 -9.14 -4.77 -0.68
N THR A 143 -8.30 -5.03 -1.68
CA THR A 143 -7.17 -4.17 -2.07
C THR A 143 -7.55 -2.76 -2.57
N LYS A 144 -8.84 -2.41 -2.68
CA LYS A 144 -9.29 -1.13 -3.26
C LYS A 144 -8.75 0.10 -2.53
N TYR A 145 -8.38 -0.02 -1.26
CA TYR A 145 -7.83 1.07 -0.45
C TYR A 145 -6.31 1.05 -0.33
N ASN A 146 -5.64 -0.04 -0.73
CA ASN A 146 -4.20 -0.12 -0.57
C ASN A 146 -3.52 0.83 -1.55
N ARG A 147 -2.55 1.60 -1.06
CA ARG A 147 -1.88 2.64 -1.86
C ARG A 147 -0.39 2.48 -1.77
N MET A 148 0.26 2.51 -2.92
CA MET A 148 1.71 2.48 -3.02
C MET A 148 2.33 3.66 -2.27
N ARG A 149 3.49 3.41 -1.69
CA ARG A 149 4.38 4.34 -1.03
C ARG A 149 5.81 4.05 -1.43
N ILE A 150 6.62 5.09 -1.51
CA ILE A 150 8.07 4.99 -1.67
C ILE A 150 8.71 5.15 -0.30
N ILE A 151 9.74 4.35 -0.04
CA ILE A 151 10.53 4.40 1.19
C ILE A 151 12.01 4.54 0.86
N THR A 152 12.73 5.22 1.73
CA THR A 152 14.15 5.53 1.57
C THR A 152 14.93 5.17 2.83
N SER A 153 16.17 4.72 2.67
CA SER A 153 17.08 4.42 3.78
C SER A 153 18.54 4.65 3.41
N ASN A 154 19.36 5.00 4.41
CA ASN A 154 20.81 5.15 4.29
C ASN A 154 21.60 4.07 5.02
N ASP A 155 20.97 3.35 5.95
CA ASP A 155 21.61 2.38 6.85
C ASP A 155 20.99 0.96 6.71
N GLY A 156 19.96 0.82 5.87
CA GLY A 156 19.12 -0.37 5.72
C GLY A 156 18.34 -0.76 6.99
N LYS A 157 18.46 -0.03 8.09
CA LYS A 157 17.79 -0.33 9.39
C LYS A 157 16.64 0.61 9.65
N THR A 158 16.76 1.86 9.22
CA THR A 158 15.80 2.94 9.41
C THR A 158 15.24 3.33 8.05
N TRP A 159 13.95 3.16 7.89
CA TRP A 159 13.26 3.40 6.62
C TRP A 159 12.20 4.48 6.82
N ASN A 160 12.20 5.45 5.90
CA ASN A 160 11.29 6.59 5.95
C ASN A 160 10.44 6.65 4.70
N LYS A 161 9.14 6.82 4.90
CA LYS A 161 8.18 7.11 3.82
C LYS A 161 8.53 8.45 3.18
N LEU A 162 8.52 8.48 1.86
CA LEU A 162 8.62 9.71 1.08
C LEU A 162 7.23 10.34 0.99
N ASN A 163 7.07 11.57 1.46
CA ASN A 163 5.78 12.27 1.45
C ASN A 163 5.67 13.06 0.15
N ILE A 164 4.92 12.50 -0.81
CA ILE A 164 4.65 13.08 -2.15
C ILE A 164 3.18 12.87 -2.52
N ASN A 165 2.75 13.42 -3.65
CA ASN A 165 1.48 13.04 -4.22
C ASN A 165 1.63 11.69 -4.94
N TYR A 166 0.77 10.74 -4.60
CA TYR A 166 0.81 9.38 -5.12
C TYR A 166 -0.32 9.16 -6.12
N PRO A 167 -0.16 8.24 -7.09
CA PRO A 167 -1.22 7.95 -8.02
C PRO A 167 -2.38 7.27 -7.26
N ASN A 168 -3.61 7.71 -7.50
CA ASN A 168 -4.80 7.16 -6.83
C ASN A 168 -5.26 5.86 -7.49
N VAL A 169 -4.35 4.89 -7.53
CA VAL A 169 -4.57 3.57 -8.10
C VAL A 169 -4.30 2.52 -7.02
N PRO A 170 -5.18 1.52 -6.87
CA PRO A 170 -4.86 0.34 -6.08
C PRO A 170 -3.63 -0.34 -6.67
N VAL A 171 -2.65 -0.63 -5.82
CA VAL A 171 -1.40 -1.28 -6.25
C VAL A 171 -1.14 -2.50 -5.39
N ARG A 172 -0.63 -3.55 -6.05
CA ARG A 172 -0.17 -4.77 -5.42
C ARG A 172 1.17 -5.17 -6.02
N ASP A 173 2.04 -5.67 -5.14
CA ASP A 173 3.39 -6.14 -5.47
C ASP A 173 4.13 -5.13 -6.35
N ASP A 174 4.48 -3.99 -5.77
CA ASP A 174 5.16 -2.90 -6.46
C ASP A 174 6.69 -2.97 -6.32
N THR A 175 7.39 -2.49 -7.34
CA THR A 175 8.84 -2.24 -7.34
C THR A 175 9.12 -0.97 -8.13
N LEU A 176 10.26 -0.32 -7.86
CA LEU A 176 10.61 0.95 -8.48
C LEU A 176 11.92 0.90 -9.26
N LEU A 177 11.99 1.76 -10.28
CA LEU A 177 13.23 2.15 -10.95
C LEU A 177 13.29 3.69 -10.98
N TRP A 178 14.28 4.24 -10.29
CA TRP A 178 14.62 5.65 -10.38
C TRP A 178 15.83 5.83 -11.29
N THR A 179 15.80 6.81 -12.18
CA THR A 179 16.85 7.04 -13.20
C THR A 179 17.57 8.38 -13.02
N GLY A 180 17.51 8.96 -11.82
CA GLY A 180 17.95 10.34 -11.57
C GLY A 180 16.92 11.40 -11.99
N LYS A 181 16.25 11.19 -13.12
CA LYS A 181 15.30 12.15 -13.72
C LYS A 181 13.84 11.71 -13.65
N LYS A 182 13.61 10.40 -13.74
CA LYS A 182 12.27 9.83 -13.82
C LYS A 182 12.15 8.67 -12.85
N LEU A 183 10.97 8.51 -12.28
CA LEU A 183 10.61 7.37 -11.47
C LEU A 183 9.63 6.51 -12.24
N PHE A 184 9.92 5.21 -12.31
CA PHE A 184 9.04 4.18 -12.83
C PHE A 184 8.62 3.26 -11.70
N ILE A 185 7.34 2.89 -11.68
CA ILE A 185 6.81 1.90 -10.76
C ILE A 185 6.20 0.78 -11.57
N TYR A 186 6.67 -0.44 -11.32
CA TYR A 186 6.11 -1.66 -11.88
C TYR A 186 5.27 -2.33 -10.81
N THR A 187 4.12 -2.85 -11.21
CA THR A 187 3.15 -3.50 -10.33
C THR A 187 2.69 -4.79 -10.98
N THR A 188 2.01 -5.66 -10.25
CA THR A 188 1.35 -6.84 -10.84
C THR A 188 0.41 -6.50 -12.02
N TYR A 189 -0.12 -5.28 -12.09
CA TYR A 189 -1.15 -4.91 -13.07
C TYR A 189 -0.64 -4.05 -14.24
N GLY A 190 0.52 -3.41 -14.09
CA GLY A 190 0.95 -2.38 -15.03
C GLY A 190 2.17 -1.61 -14.57
N MET A 191 2.46 -0.53 -15.29
CA MET A 191 3.56 0.39 -14.99
C MET A 191 3.06 1.83 -14.99
N PHE A 192 3.56 2.63 -14.05
CA PHE A 192 3.38 4.09 -13.99
C PHE A 192 4.72 4.78 -13.94
N SER A 193 4.73 6.05 -14.30
CA SER A 193 5.92 6.86 -14.20
C SER A 193 5.63 8.32 -13.95
N THR A 194 6.57 9.00 -13.33
CA THR A 194 6.49 10.44 -13.09
C THR A 194 7.88 11.07 -13.19
N SER A 195 7.94 12.32 -13.63
CA SER A 195 9.14 13.15 -13.65
C SER A 195 9.07 14.32 -12.68
N ASN A 196 7.92 14.53 -12.02
CA ASN A 196 7.67 15.64 -11.11
C ASN A 196 7.00 15.23 -9.79
N TYR A 197 6.75 13.93 -9.58
CA TYR A 197 6.20 13.36 -8.34
C TYR A 197 4.78 13.86 -8.01
N LYS A 198 4.04 14.27 -9.04
CA LYS A 198 2.63 14.68 -9.00
C LYS A 198 1.88 14.15 -10.22
N ASP A 199 2.42 14.36 -11.42
CA ASP A 199 1.78 13.87 -12.63
C ASP A 199 2.26 12.44 -12.93
N TRP A 200 1.39 11.48 -12.66
CA TRP A 200 1.64 10.06 -12.89
C TRP A 200 1.06 9.63 -14.24
N LYS A 201 1.94 9.17 -15.14
CA LYS A 201 1.60 8.66 -16.48
C LYS A 201 1.74 7.14 -16.52
N GLY A 202 0.72 6.43 -17.00
CA GLY A 202 0.78 4.98 -17.20
C GLY A 202 -0.60 4.34 -17.19
N ASN A 203 -0.64 3.04 -17.52
CA ASN A 203 -1.88 2.26 -17.57
C ASN A 203 -1.85 1.16 -16.51
N VAL A 204 -2.90 1.15 -15.65
CA VAL A 204 -3.14 0.08 -14.66
C VAL A 204 -3.57 -1.23 -15.35
N TYR A 205 -3.90 -1.20 -16.64
CA TYR A 205 -4.45 -2.37 -17.33
C TYR A 205 -3.92 -2.46 -18.77
N ARG A 206 -3.01 -3.42 -18.98
CA ARG A 206 -2.66 -4.11 -20.25
C ARG A 206 -2.37 -3.26 -21.50
N ASN A 207 -1.09 -3.22 -21.90
CA ASN A 207 -0.61 -3.58 -23.25
C ASN A 207 0.91 -3.38 -23.28
N GLU A 208 1.64 -4.27 -22.62
CA GLU A 208 3.10 -4.34 -22.76
C GLU A 208 3.51 -5.79 -23.00
N LYS A 209 4.54 -5.99 -23.83
CA LYS A 209 5.07 -7.31 -24.25
C LYS A 209 5.19 -8.32 -23.10
N LEU A 210 5.50 -7.85 -21.89
CA LEU A 210 5.57 -8.65 -20.68
C LEU A 210 4.22 -9.27 -20.31
N TRP A 211 3.16 -8.47 -20.14
CA TRP A 211 1.83 -8.94 -19.75
C TRP A 211 1.15 -9.76 -20.83
N ASP A 212 1.51 -9.54 -22.09
CA ASP A 212 1.03 -10.36 -23.20
C ASP A 212 1.69 -11.74 -23.25
N SER A 213 2.82 -11.94 -22.56
CA SER A 213 3.54 -13.22 -22.55
C SER A 213 2.97 -14.23 -21.56
N PHE A 214 2.13 -13.80 -20.61
CA PHE A 214 1.68 -14.63 -19.48
C PHE A 214 0.16 -14.68 -19.37
N LYS A 215 -0.35 -15.71 -18.71
CA LYS A 215 -1.76 -15.74 -18.27
C LYS A 215 -1.95 -14.83 -17.05
N SER A 216 -0.96 -14.80 -16.16
CA SER A 216 -0.88 -13.93 -15.01
C SER A 216 0.56 -13.81 -14.52
N VAL A 217 0.84 -12.66 -13.91
CA VAL A 217 2.15 -12.32 -13.36
C VAL A 217 1.97 -11.68 -11.99
N TRP A 218 2.99 -11.82 -11.17
CA TRP A 218 3.05 -11.36 -9.79
C TRP A 218 4.47 -10.96 -9.42
N ALA A 219 4.59 -10.19 -8.34
CA ALA A 219 5.86 -9.88 -7.69
C ALA A 219 6.94 -9.38 -8.65
N PRO A 220 6.69 -8.30 -9.42
CA PRO A 220 7.76 -7.65 -10.16
C PRO A 220 8.85 -7.15 -9.21
N ASN A 221 10.09 -7.29 -9.65
CA ASN A 221 11.27 -6.85 -8.93
C ASN A 221 12.30 -6.33 -9.93
N VAL A 222 12.66 -5.05 -9.81
CA VAL A 222 13.74 -4.48 -10.63
C VAL A 222 15.09 -4.86 -10.02
N ILE A 223 16.01 -5.31 -10.87
CA ILE A 223 17.40 -5.61 -10.54
C ILE A 223 18.34 -4.91 -11.52
N ASP A 224 19.46 -4.43 -10.99
CA ASP A 224 20.59 -3.95 -11.79
C ASP A 224 21.59 -5.09 -11.95
N SER A 225 22.03 -5.36 -13.18
CA SER A 225 23.16 -6.25 -13.43
C SER A 225 24.46 -5.61 -12.97
N ALA A 226 25.49 -6.43 -12.77
CA ALA A 226 26.86 -5.97 -12.53
C ALA A 226 27.37 -5.02 -13.63
N SER A 227 26.87 -5.16 -14.86
CA SER A 227 27.16 -4.28 -16.00
C SER A 227 26.29 -3.00 -16.06
N GLY A 228 25.47 -2.72 -15.05
CA GLY A 228 24.63 -1.52 -14.96
C GLY A 228 23.36 -1.55 -15.81
N LYS A 229 23.00 -2.69 -16.42
CA LYS A 229 21.74 -2.86 -17.17
C LYS A 229 20.60 -3.19 -16.20
N ASN A 230 19.41 -2.63 -16.43
CA ASN A 230 18.24 -2.89 -15.61
C ASN A 230 17.40 -4.03 -16.19
N TYR A 231 16.92 -4.92 -15.32
CA TYR A 231 16.03 -6.01 -15.67
C TYR A 231 14.82 -6.02 -14.72
N LEU A 232 13.70 -6.50 -15.24
CA LEU A 232 12.52 -6.83 -14.45
C LEU A 232 12.46 -8.34 -14.28
N VAL A 233 12.54 -8.79 -13.02
CA VAL A 233 12.25 -10.17 -12.63
C VAL A 233 10.79 -10.25 -12.21
N VAL A 234 10.11 -11.31 -12.63
CA VAL A 234 8.70 -11.55 -12.28
C VAL A 234 8.46 -13.02 -11.98
N THR A 235 7.42 -13.29 -11.19
CA THR A 235 6.84 -14.64 -11.07
C THR A 235 5.60 -14.72 -11.97
N GLY A 236 5.57 -15.62 -12.95
CA GLY A 236 4.44 -15.71 -13.88
C GLY A 236 4.10 -17.15 -14.26
N ASN A 237 2.91 -17.34 -14.84
CA ASN A 237 2.55 -18.59 -15.52
C ASN A 237 2.43 -18.34 -17.03
N ALA A 238 3.17 -19.12 -17.82
CA ALA A 238 3.04 -19.06 -19.27
C ALA A 238 1.60 -19.43 -19.69
N LYS A 239 1.12 -18.93 -20.84
CA LYS A 239 -0.30 -19.06 -21.30
C LYS A 239 -0.86 -20.49 -21.31
N LYS A 240 -0.01 -21.53 -21.33
CA LYS A 240 -0.38 -22.96 -21.32
C LYS A 240 0.06 -23.72 -20.06
N GLN A 241 0.67 -23.06 -19.09
CA GLN A 241 1.21 -23.68 -17.87
C GLN A 241 0.39 -23.25 -16.64
N ARG A 242 0.14 -24.19 -15.73
CA ARG A 242 -0.54 -23.89 -14.45
C ARG A 242 0.44 -23.47 -13.35
N THR A 243 1.70 -23.91 -13.45
CA THR A 243 2.74 -23.62 -12.47
C THR A 243 3.34 -22.26 -12.71
N ARG A 244 3.66 -21.57 -11.62
CA ARG A 244 4.34 -20.28 -11.63
C ARG A 244 5.84 -20.50 -11.57
N LYS A 245 6.55 -19.81 -12.44
CA LYS A 245 8.02 -19.84 -12.56
C LYS A 245 8.57 -18.41 -12.55
N THR A 246 9.88 -18.30 -12.37
CA THR A 246 10.59 -17.02 -12.41
C THR A 246 11.05 -16.71 -13.83
N TYR A 247 10.78 -15.48 -14.26
CA TYR A 247 11.19 -14.95 -15.56
C TYR A 247 11.88 -13.61 -15.39
N ILE A 248 12.67 -13.24 -16.38
CA ILE A 248 13.43 -11.99 -16.41
C ILE A 248 13.34 -11.37 -17.80
N ALA A 249 13.24 -10.04 -17.85
CA ALA A 249 13.25 -9.29 -19.11
C ALA A 249 14.02 -7.97 -18.96
N PRO A 250 14.79 -7.54 -19.98
CA PRO A 250 15.49 -6.26 -19.95
C PRO A 250 14.52 -5.07 -19.96
N ILE A 251 14.89 -4.03 -19.23
CA ILE A 251 14.18 -2.75 -19.18
C ILE A 251 14.94 -1.73 -20.04
N ASN A 252 14.23 -1.02 -20.90
CA ASN A 252 14.78 0.19 -21.52
C ASN A 252 14.72 1.35 -20.50
N LYS A 253 15.87 1.73 -19.93
CA LYS A 253 15.97 2.74 -18.85
C LYS A 253 15.32 4.10 -19.21
N SER A 254 15.36 4.52 -20.47
CA SER A 254 14.79 5.81 -20.90
C SER A 254 13.26 5.83 -20.90
N THR A 255 12.65 4.70 -21.27
CA THR A 255 11.19 4.59 -21.40
C THR A 255 10.53 3.85 -20.24
N GLY A 256 11.29 3.10 -19.47
CA GLY A 256 10.81 2.14 -18.47
C GLY A 256 10.21 0.86 -19.06
N LYS A 257 10.04 0.77 -20.38
CA LYS A 257 9.34 -0.35 -21.01
C LYS A 257 10.21 -1.60 -21.08
N ILE A 258 9.55 -2.74 -21.07
CA ILE A 258 10.19 -4.04 -21.31
C ILE A 258 10.57 -4.17 -22.79
N SER A 259 11.85 -4.37 -23.08
CA SER A 259 12.37 -4.30 -24.45
C SER A 259 12.37 -5.64 -25.19
N ALA A 260 12.31 -6.77 -24.48
CA ALA A 260 12.35 -8.10 -25.06
C ALA A 260 11.32 -9.06 -24.43
N VAL A 261 11.11 -10.21 -25.08
CA VAL A 261 10.28 -11.29 -24.53
C VAL A 261 10.94 -11.81 -23.23
N PRO A 262 10.17 -12.07 -22.16
CA PRO A 262 10.71 -12.58 -20.92
C PRO A 262 11.30 -13.99 -21.07
N THR A 263 12.51 -14.19 -20.54
CA THR A 263 13.20 -15.48 -20.51
C THR A 263 13.03 -16.11 -19.13
N ARG A 264 12.84 -17.44 -19.08
CA ARG A 264 12.77 -18.18 -17.81
C ARG A 264 14.16 -18.26 -17.18
N LEU A 265 14.26 -17.99 -15.88
CA LEU A 265 15.51 -18.25 -15.14
C LEU A 265 15.71 -19.76 -14.92
N THR A 266 16.94 -20.20 -15.08
CA THR A 266 17.36 -21.57 -14.75
C THR A 266 17.61 -21.67 -13.26
N ILE A 267 16.87 -22.55 -12.57
CA ILE A 267 16.94 -22.74 -11.13
C ILE A 267 17.10 -24.24 -10.88
N GLU A 268 18.30 -24.65 -10.49
CA GLU A 268 18.62 -26.06 -10.27
C GLU A 268 18.00 -26.57 -8.98
N ASN A 269 17.37 -27.74 -9.05
CA ASN A 269 16.63 -28.35 -7.94
C ASN A 269 15.62 -27.41 -7.28
N GLY A 270 15.13 -26.43 -8.04
CA GLY A 270 14.16 -25.44 -7.57
C GLY A 270 12.74 -26.00 -7.42
N PRO A 271 11.87 -25.30 -6.68
CA PRO A 271 10.48 -25.73 -6.49
C PRO A 271 9.71 -25.82 -7.81
N THR A 272 8.80 -26.79 -7.89
CA THR A 272 7.91 -26.96 -9.05
C THR A 272 6.95 -25.79 -9.23
N ASN A 273 6.61 -25.07 -8.15
CA ASN A 273 5.72 -23.92 -8.16
C ASN A 273 6.19 -22.82 -7.21
N VAL A 274 6.27 -21.59 -7.70
CA VAL A 274 6.79 -20.41 -6.97
C VAL A 274 5.64 -19.46 -6.64
N GLN A 275 5.58 -18.97 -5.40
CA GLN A 275 4.61 -17.94 -5.03
C GLN A 275 5.09 -16.55 -5.45
N SER A 276 6.34 -16.21 -5.13
CA SER A 276 7.01 -14.97 -5.53
C SER A 276 8.52 -15.17 -5.58
N SER A 277 9.21 -14.39 -6.39
CA SER A 277 10.66 -14.42 -6.57
C SER A 277 11.24 -13.02 -6.55
N TYR A 278 12.42 -12.88 -5.96
CA TYR A 278 13.15 -11.62 -5.89
C TYR A 278 14.62 -11.88 -6.12
N VAL A 279 15.27 -11.06 -6.95
CA VAL A 279 16.71 -11.14 -7.24
C VAL A 279 17.39 -9.90 -6.70
N SER A 280 18.56 -10.11 -6.11
CA SER A 280 19.42 -9.05 -5.60
C SER A 280 20.86 -9.33 -6.03
N LEU A 281 21.66 -8.28 -6.20
CA LEU A 281 23.09 -8.37 -6.41
C LEU A 281 23.79 -8.01 -5.09
N VAL A 282 24.65 -8.91 -4.61
CA VAL A 282 25.46 -8.71 -3.41
C VAL A 282 26.91 -9.01 -3.74
N GLY A 283 27.75 -7.98 -3.77
CA GLY A 283 29.08 -8.10 -4.37
C GLY A 283 28.92 -8.43 -5.86
N GLN A 284 29.56 -9.51 -6.31
CA GLN A 284 29.46 -10.00 -7.69
C GLN A 284 28.51 -11.19 -7.85
N THR A 285 27.80 -11.58 -6.79
CA THR A 285 26.89 -12.74 -6.79
C THR A 285 25.44 -12.30 -6.78
N TYR A 286 24.66 -12.85 -7.71
CA TYR A 286 23.21 -12.73 -7.72
C TYR A 286 22.58 -13.73 -6.77
N TYR A 287 21.70 -13.24 -5.92
CA TYR A 287 20.90 -14.03 -5.00
C TYR A 287 19.44 -13.99 -5.40
N LEU A 288 18.87 -15.15 -5.65
CA LEU A 288 17.45 -15.35 -5.91
C LEU A 288 16.79 -15.89 -4.64
N VAL A 289 15.89 -15.08 -4.09
CA VAL A 289 15.05 -15.45 -2.94
C VAL A 289 13.69 -15.90 -3.47
N LEU A 290 13.32 -17.15 -3.20
CA LEU A 290 12.02 -17.71 -3.56
C LEU A 290 11.14 -17.85 -2.32
N LEU A 291 9.88 -17.44 -2.47
CA LEU A 291 8.80 -17.88 -1.59
C LEU A 291 8.07 -19.02 -2.29
N THR A 292 8.08 -20.21 -1.69
CA THR A 292 7.34 -21.37 -2.21
C THR A 292 5.85 -21.26 -1.87
N THR A 293 4.99 -22.00 -2.56
CA THR A 293 3.55 -22.06 -2.22
C THR A 293 3.27 -22.71 -0.86
N LYS A 294 4.25 -23.35 -0.24
CA LYS A 294 4.19 -23.86 1.14
C LYS A 294 4.58 -22.80 2.18
N GLY A 295 4.91 -21.58 1.74
CA GLY A 295 5.32 -20.48 2.62
C GLY A 295 6.77 -20.56 3.09
N HIS A 296 7.59 -21.43 2.50
CA HIS A 296 9.03 -21.49 2.79
C HIS A 296 9.78 -20.44 2.00
N VAL A 297 10.76 -19.80 2.64
CA VAL A 297 11.76 -18.98 1.96
C VAL A 297 12.96 -19.86 1.65
N GLU A 298 13.37 -19.89 0.39
CA GLU A 298 14.53 -20.62 -0.11
C GLU A 298 15.45 -19.66 -0.86
N LEU A 299 16.77 -19.84 -0.71
CA LEU A 299 17.78 -19.00 -1.32
C LEU A 299 18.54 -19.77 -2.39
N PHE A 300 18.82 -19.11 -3.51
CA PHE A 300 19.64 -19.61 -4.60
C PHE A 300 20.66 -18.54 -5.00
N LYS A 301 21.79 -18.96 -5.59
CA LYS A 301 22.88 -18.07 -6.00
C LYS A 301 23.41 -18.40 -7.39
N SER A 302 23.87 -17.37 -8.09
CA SER A 302 24.57 -17.47 -9.37
C SER A 302 25.55 -16.30 -9.51
N ASN A 303 26.67 -16.49 -10.19
CA ASN A 303 27.57 -15.39 -10.57
C ASN A 303 27.17 -14.74 -11.90
N ASP A 304 26.19 -15.32 -12.61
CA ASP A 304 25.59 -14.76 -13.82
C ASP A 304 24.07 -14.65 -13.63
N LEU A 305 23.52 -13.47 -13.87
CA LEU A 305 22.09 -13.17 -13.75
C LEU A 305 21.23 -14.06 -14.66
N MET A 306 21.77 -14.45 -15.83
CA MET A 306 21.10 -15.34 -16.78
C MET A 306 21.58 -16.79 -16.69
N GLY A 307 22.55 -17.05 -15.80
CA GLY A 307 23.12 -18.37 -15.57
C GLY A 307 22.21 -19.27 -14.74
N SER A 308 22.77 -20.43 -14.34
CA SER A 308 22.07 -21.38 -13.50
C SER A 308 22.14 -20.99 -12.02
N PHE A 309 20.98 -20.78 -11.40
CA PHE A 309 20.87 -20.51 -9.98
C PHE A 309 20.93 -21.82 -9.17
N GLN A 310 22.00 -21.96 -8.39
CA GLN A 310 22.26 -23.08 -7.50
C GLN A 310 21.63 -22.84 -6.14
N LYS A 311 21.07 -23.89 -5.55
CA LYS A 311 20.45 -23.79 -4.23
C LYS A 311 21.51 -23.52 -3.16
N ASP A 312 21.19 -22.63 -2.23
CA ASP A 312 21.97 -22.40 -1.02
C ASP A 312 21.23 -23.12 0.13
N ASP A 313 21.56 -24.40 0.31
CA ASP A 313 20.82 -25.31 1.22
C ASP A 313 20.87 -24.91 2.69
N GLU A 314 21.82 -24.05 3.06
CA GLU A 314 22.04 -23.62 4.44
C GLU A 314 21.04 -22.53 4.88
N ILE A 315 20.36 -21.88 3.93
CA ILE A 315 19.46 -20.75 4.21
C ILE A 315 18.03 -21.10 3.82
N LYS A 316 17.27 -21.59 4.82
CA LYS A 316 15.83 -21.85 4.70
C LYS A 316 15.07 -21.27 5.88
N LEU A 317 14.02 -20.48 5.59
CA LEU A 317 13.06 -20.04 6.61
C LEU A 317 11.74 -20.80 6.48
N THR A 318 11.38 -21.50 7.55
CA THR A 318 10.08 -22.14 7.72
C THR A 318 9.49 -21.75 9.07
N SER A 319 8.18 -21.86 9.22
CA SER A 319 7.49 -21.62 10.50
C SER A 319 6.09 -22.23 10.46
N LYS A 320 5.65 -22.80 11.59
CA LYS A 320 4.27 -23.25 11.81
C LYS A 320 3.34 -22.13 12.31
N LYS A 321 3.91 -21.01 12.76
CA LYS A 321 3.16 -19.87 13.34
C LYS A 321 3.07 -18.68 12.38
N TRP A 322 4.02 -18.59 11.47
CA TRP A 322 4.27 -17.40 10.68
C TRP A 322 4.37 -17.71 9.20
N THR A 323 3.86 -16.79 8.39
CA THR A 323 4.09 -16.72 6.95
C THR A 323 5.00 -15.54 6.67
N TYR A 324 5.98 -15.78 5.80
CA TYR A 324 6.88 -14.75 5.31
C TYR A 324 6.29 -14.13 4.04
N ARG A 325 6.31 -12.79 3.94
CA ARG A 325 5.95 -12.08 2.71
C ARG A 325 7.11 -11.21 2.24
N SER A 326 7.25 -11.13 0.91
CA SER A 326 8.26 -10.32 0.22
C SER A 326 9.69 -10.53 0.72
N PRO A 327 10.16 -11.79 0.86
CA PRO A 327 11.51 -12.04 1.34
C PRO A 327 12.53 -11.53 0.31
N GLN A 328 13.43 -10.64 0.74
CA GLN A 328 14.40 -9.98 -0.13
C GLN A 328 15.74 -9.83 0.57
N LEU A 329 16.82 -10.02 -0.18
CA LEU A 329 18.17 -9.90 0.31
C LEU A 329 18.76 -8.55 -0.11
N LEU A 330 19.42 -7.86 0.81
CA LEU A 330 20.23 -6.68 0.51
C LEU A 330 21.61 -6.81 1.16
N SER A 331 22.61 -6.21 0.51
CA SER A 331 23.91 -5.96 1.14
C SER A 331 23.84 -4.63 1.90
N VAL A 332 24.12 -4.66 3.20
CA VAL A 332 24.12 -3.45 4.03
C VAL A 332 25.41 -3.41 4.84
N ASN A 333 26.29 -2.47 4.50
CA ASN A 333 27.64 -2.35 5.05
C ASN A 333 28.42 -3.67 4.96
N GLY A 334 28.42 -4.30 3.78
CA GLY A 334 29.10 -5.57 3.52
C GLY A 334 28.40 -6.82 4.09
N GLN A 335 27.33 -6.66 4.89
CA GLN A 335 26.59 -7.79 5.47
C GLN A 335 25.31 -8.09 4.69
N LYS A 336 25.06 -9.38 4.44
CA LYS A 336 23.81 -9.86 3.86
C LYS A 336 22.69 -9.73 4.89
N ARG A 337 21.59 -9.09 4.51
CA ARG A 337 20.39 -8.98 5.33
C ARG A 337 19.17 -9.46 4.56
N LEU A 338 18.47 -10.43 5.13
CA LEU A 338 17.22 -10.95 4.60
C LEU A 338 16.07 -10.20 5.27
N TYR A 339 15.40 -9.35 4.50
CA TYR A 339 14.20 -8.62 4.87
C TYR A 339 12.97 -9.43 4.52
N TYR A 340 11.92 -9.32 5.32
CA TYR A 340 10.61 -9.91 5.05
C TYR A 340 9.54 -9.24 5.92
N THR A 341 8.28 -9.34 5.51
CA THR A 341 7.15 -9.05 6.40
C THR A 341 6.72 -10.34 7.12
N LEU A 342 6.44 -10.23 8.42
CA LEU A 342 6.01 -11.36 9.23
C LEU A 342 4.49 -11.33 9.43
N ILE A 343 3.79 -12.34 8.92
CA ILE A 343 2.33 -12.48 9.00
C ILE A 343 1.99 -13.66 9.91
N ARG A 344 1.08 -13.48 10.86
CA ARG A 344 0.59 -14.57 11.71
C ARG A 344 -0.36 -15.48 10.93
N GLN A 345 -0.12 -16.80 10.93
CA GLN A 345 -0.92 -17.74 10.14
C GLN A 345 -2.38 -17.85 10.60
N ARG A 346 -2.62 -17.76 11.92
CA ARG A 346 -3.94 -17.95 12.51
C ARG A 346 -4.98 -16.93 12.03
N ASP A 347 -4.58 -15.67 11.85
CA ASP A 347 -5.51 -14.55 11.68
C ASP A 347 -5.04 -13.49 10.68
N GLY A 348 -3.91 -13.70 9.99
CA GLY A 348 -3.41 -12.78 8.97
C GLY A 348 -2.81 -11.48 9.50
N ALA A 349 -2.64 -11.35 10.82
CA ALA A 349 -2.05 -10.17 11.45
C ALA A 349 -0.61 -9.91 10.97
N SER A 350 -0.33 -8.71 10.44
CA SER A 350 1.03 -8.29 10.11
C SER A 350 1.73 -7.65 11.30
N LEU A 351 2.98 -8.06 11.50
CA LEU A 351 3.93 -7.46 12.45
C LEU A 351 4.92 -6.51 11.77
N GLY A 352 4.68 -6.17 10.50
CA GLY A 352 5.49 -5.30 9.67
C GLY A 352 6.83 -5.90 9.24
N MET A 353 7.66 -5.04 8.67
CA MET A 353 8.97 -5.40 8.12
C MET A 353 9.97 -5.79 9.22
N ARG A 354 10.63 -6.93 9.01
CA ARG A 354 11.66 -7.52 9.85
C ARG A 354 12.88 -7.83 9.01
N TYR A 355 14.00 -8.05 9.67
CA TYR A 355 15.19 -8.56 9.00
C TYR A 355 15.97 -9.54 9.89
N ARG A 356 16.78 -10.38 9.25
CA ARG A 356 17.83 -11.19 9.86
C ARG A 356 19.14 -10.94 9.12
N VAL A 357 20.24 -10.92 9.87
CA VAL A 357 21.58 -10.88 9.28
C VAL A 357 21.97 -12.31 8.90
N ILE A 358 22.59 -12.48 7.73
CA ILE A 358 23.12 -13.75 7.26
C ILE A 358 24.65 -13.64 7.26
N ASN A 359 25.30 -14.45 8.11
CA ASN A 359 26.75 -14.50 8.24
C ASN A 359 27.19 -15.96 8.15
N ASN A 360 28.21 -16.27 7.34
CA ASN A 360 28.75 -17.63 7.18
C ASN A 360 27.65 -18.70 7.03
N HIS A 361 26.67 -18.38 6.18
CA HIS A 361 25.50 -19.22 5.90
C HIS A 361 24.57 -19.53 7.08
N GLN A 362 24.75 -18.86 8.21
CA GLN A 362 23.83 -18.91 9.35
C GLN A 362 22.89 -17.73 9.35
N ILE A 363 21.62 -18.00 9.68
CA ILE A 363 20.59 -16.96 9.81
C ILE A 363 20.55 -16.50 11.28
N GLY A 364 20.92 -15.24 11.51
CA GLY A 364 20.90 -14.63 12.83
C GLY A 364 19.49 -14.34 13.37
N GLN A 365 19.46 -13.70 14.54
CA GLN A 365 18.22 -13.35 15.24
C GLN A 365 17.35 -12.35 14.45
N GLN A 366 16.03 -12.50 14.59
CA GLN A 366 15.06 -11.61 13.97
C GLN A 366 15.04 -10.24 14.66
N LYS A 367 15.11 -9.18 13.86
CA LYS A 367 15.08 -7.78 14.32
C LYS A 367 13.92 -7.02 13.67
N LYS A 368 13.37 -6.05 14.40
CA LYS A 368 12.39 -5.09 13.86
C LYS A 368 13.12 -4.05 13.00
N VAL A 369 12.54 -3.68 11.87
CA VAL A 369 12.98 -2.47 11.15
C VAL A 369 12.49 -1.23 11.90
N SER A 370 13.32 -0.19 11.99
CA SER A 370 12.91 1.11 12.51
C SER A 370 12.13 1.86 11.44
N ASN A 371 10.82 1.97 11.62
CA ASN A 371 9.90 2.71 10.76
C ASN A 371 8.63 3.10 11.52
N ASN A 372 7.88 4.05 10.97
CA ASN A 372 6.59 4.51 11.49
C ASN A 372 5.39 4.00 10.67
N PHE A 373 5.59 2.93 9.90
CA PHE A 373 4.58 2.32 9.03
C PHE A 373 4.63 0.80 9.13
N LEU A 374 3.51 0.14 8.85
CA LEU A 374 3.45 -1.30 8.75
C LEU A 374 3.38 -1.72 7.28
N THR A 375 4.05 -2.83 6.99
CA THR A 375 4.09 -3.41 5.65
C THR A 375 3.30 -4.71 5.65
N GLN A 376 2.62 -5.01 4.56
CA GLN A 376 2.15 -6.35 4.22
C GLN A 376 3.01 -6.99 3.12
N ASN A 377 3.54 -6.14 2.25
CA ASN A 377 4.41 -6.46 1.12
C ASN A 377 5.29 -5.23 0.89
N PHE A 378 6.47 -5.44 0.30
CA PHE A 378 7.37 -4.37 -0.08
C PHE A 378 8.33 -4.86 -1.17
N ASN A 379 9.04 -3.93 -1.81
CA ASN A 379 10.23 -4.19 -2.59
C ASN A 379 11.34 -3.22 -2.18
N LEU A 380 12.55 -3.71 -2.01
CA LEU A 380 13.73 -2.97 -1.60
C LEU A 380 14.85 -3.21 -2.62
N ARG A 381 15.68 -2.21 -2.81
CA ARG A 381 16.86 -2.29 -3.67
C ARG A 381 17.94 -1.33 -3.21
N THR A 382 19.18 -1.64 -3.57
CA THR A 382 20.26 -0.66 -3.56
C THR A 382 19.97 0.42 -4.59
N ASN A 383 20.32 1.66 -4.25
CA ASN A 383 20.19 2.80 -5.14
C ASN A 383 21.51 3.08 -5.84
N ASN A 384 21.69 2.48 -7.02
CA ASN A 384 22.91 2.67 -7.79
C ASN A 384 23.02 4.04 -8.47
N GLU A 385 21.94 4.84 -8.44
CA GLU A 385 21.96 6.23 -8.89
C GLU A 385 22.29 7.21 -7.73
N ALA A 386 22.62 6.70 -6.54
CA ALA A 386 22.95 7.55 -5.40
C ALA A 386 24.28 8.29 -5.62
N LYS A 387 24.34 9.56 -5.20
CA LYS A 387 25.58 10.35 -5.24
C LYS A 387 26.64 9.68 -4.35
N GLY A 388 27.84 9.51 -4.88
CA GLY A 388 28.98 8.95 -4.15
C GLY A 388 29.08 7.41 -4.18
N MET A 389 28.20 6.72 -4.90
CA MET A 389 28.45 5.35 -5.35
C MET A 389 29.17 5.40 -6.71
N SER A 390 30.40 5.90 -6.74
CA SER A 390 31.32 5.54 -7.81
C SER A 390 31.50 4.03 -7.75
N HIS A 391 31.52 3.35 -8.90
CA HIS A 391 31.88 1.94 -9.02
C HIS A 391 33.07 1.64 -8.11
N ILE A 392 32.81 0.99 -6.98
CA ILE A 392 33.85 0.37 -6.19
C ILE A 392 34.02 -0.98 -6.87
N ASP A 393 35.01 -1.02 -7.76
CA ASP A 393 35.53 -2.23 -8.38
C ASP A 393 36.07 -3.21 -7.32
#